data_AF-A0A665V6L4-F1
#
_entry.id   AF-A0A665V6L4-F1
#
_cell.length_a   1.000
_cell.length_b   1.000
_cell.length_c   1.000
_cell.angle_alpha   90.00
_cell.angle_beta   90.00
_cell.angle_gamma   90.00
#
_symmetry.space_group_name_H-M   'P 1'
#
loop_
_entity.id
_entity.type
_entity.pdbx_description
1 polymer ?
#
loop_
_entity_poly.entity_id
_entity_poly.type
_entity_poly.pdbx_seq_one_letter_code
_entity_poly.pdbx_strand_id
1 'polypeptide(L)'
;MNVNIPQLADTLFERTANSSWVVVFKALITTHHLMMYGNERFIQYLASRNTLFNLNNFLDKGALQGYDMSTFIRRYSRYLNEKAMSYRLVAVDFTKMKRGIDGVMRTMNTEKLIKTLPIIQNQLDALLDFQANPNELTNGVINSAFMLLFKDSIRLFAAYNEGVINLLEKYFDMKKNQCKDALDIYKKFLYRMTKLSEFLKVAEQVGIDQGDIPDLSQAPSSLLEALEQHLASLEGKKTKELNADTRASTLSSAVSSLSSTGMSFSRMDEKEKQQALEEEQARLQALKDQRLKEISMQTPPSASPSSQSIGLANNNHITPTPEFVPNLNSDLFDLQPAFIPAVQSTPSISTANSAWGGTPHTRTNTQHTHQETDLTRLLLNSTAGFCILSLPFCSLHL
;
A
#
# COMPACT_ATOMS: atom_id res chain seq x y z
N MET A 1 16.87 -15.60 -6.70
CA MET A 1 15.91 -15.96 -7.78
C MET A 1 15.48 -14.68 -8.48
N ASN A 2 15.75 -14.54 -9.79
CA ASN A 2 15.20 -13.42 -10.57
C ASN A 2 13.76 -13.76 -10.95
N VAL A 3 12.78 -13.05 -10.36
CA VAL A 3 11.37 -13.23 -10.70
C VAL A 3 11.08 -12.58 -12.05
N ASN A 4 10.44 -13.32 -12.96
CA ASN A 4 10.00 -12.80 -14.26
C ASN A 4 8.72 -11.96 -14.08
N ILE A 5 8.90 -10.62 -14.09
CA ILE A 5 7.81 -9.65 -13.87
C ILE A 5 6.68 -9.76 -14.90
N PRO A 6 6.96 -9.82 -16.22
CA PRO A 6 5.92 -10.07 -17.23
C PRO A 6 5.07 -11.31 -16.93
N GLN A 7 5.71 -12.46 -16.68
CA GLN A 7 5.00 -13.71 -16.42
C GLN A 7 4.12 -13.64 -15.15
N LEU A 8 4.60 -12.97 -14.10
CA LEU A 8 3.83 -12.73 -12.88
C LEU A 8 2.57 -11.88 -13.18
N ALA A 9 2.74 -10.80 -13.94
CA ALA A 9 1.63 -9.93 -14.32
C ALA A 9 0.62 -10.66 -15.23
N ASP A 10 1.08 -11.42 -16.21
CA ASP A 10 0.23 -12.21 -17.10
C ASP A 10 -0.59 -13.25 -16.32
N THR A 11 0.03 -13.93 -15.36
CA THR A 11 -0.67 -14.84 -14.46
C THR A 11 -1.81 -14.13 -13.72
N LEU A 12 -1.59 -12.92 -13.21
CA LEU A 12 -2.64 -12.14 -12.54
C LEU A 12 -3.75 -11.71 -13.51
N PHE A 13 -3.40 -11.30 -14.74
CA PHE A 13 -4.38 -10.95 -15.77
C PHE A 13 -5.26 -12.15 -16.14
N GLU A 14 -4.69 -13.34 -16.29
CA GLU A 14 -5.45 -14.57 -16.52
C GLU A 14 -6.46 -14.84 -15.39
N ARG A 15 -6.08 -14.60 -14.12
CA ARG A 15 -7.02 -14.72 -13.00
C ARG A 15 -8.16 -13.70 -13.07
N THR A 16 -7.92 -12.50 -13.58
CA THR A 16 -8.99 -11.49 -13.76
C THR A 16 -9.98 -11.82 -14.88
N ALA A 17 -9.67 -12.78 -15.76
CA ALA A 17 -10.59 -13.27 -16.78
C ALA A 17 -11.57 -14.35 -16.27
N ASN A 18 -11.48 -14.74 -14.98
CA ASN A 18 -12.37 -15.72 -14.39
C ASN A 18 -13.80 -15.17 -14.22
N SER A 19 -14.81 -16.05 -14.22
CA SER A 19 -16.21 -15.65 -14.00
C SER A 19 -16.54 -15.41 -12.52
N SER A 20 -15.80 -16.01 -11.59
CA SER A 20 -16.01 -15.88 -10.16
C SER A 20 -15.52 -14.52 -9.65
N TRP A 21 -16.42 -13.74 -9.04
CA TRP A 21 -16.09 -12.46 -8.45
C TRP A 21 -14.95 -12.57 -7.42
N VAL A 22 -14.92 -13.66 -6.62
CA VAL A 22 -13.90 -13.87 -5.58
C VAL A 22 -12.51 -13.97 -6.21
N VAL A 23 -12.39 -14.74 -7.30
CA VAL A 23 -11.11 -14.94 -7.99
C VAL A 23 -10.63 -13.63 -8.60
N VAL A 24 -11.51 -12.93 -9.32
CA VAL A 24 -11.18 -11.66 -9.97
C VAL A 24 -10.80 -10.61 -8.95
N PHE A 25 -11.58 -10.44 -7.88
CA PHE A 25 -11.31 -9.42 -6.87
C PHE A 25 -10.01 -9.71 -6.13
N LYS A 26 -9.74 -10.96 -5.74
CA LYS A 26 -8.46 -11.33 -5.11
C LYS A 26 -7.26 -11.11 -6.03
N ALA A 27 -7.40 -11.32 -7.35
CA ALA A 27 -6.34 -11.02 -8.31
C ALA A 27 -6.05 -9.51 -8.40
N LEU A 28 -7.10 -8.67 -8.38
CA LEU A 28 -6.95 -7.22 -8.33
C LEU A 28 -6.28 -6.77 -7.01
N ILE A 29 -6.73 -7.30 -5.87
CA ILE A 29 -6.14 -7.00 -4.55
C ILE A 29 -4.66 -7.40 -4.52
N THR A 30 -4.33 -8.57 -5.05
CA THR A 30 -2.93 -9.05 -5.14
C THR A 30 -2.10 -8.13 -6.03
N THR A 31 -2.65 -7.67 -7.16
CA THR A 31 -1.99 -6.70 -8.03
C THR A 31 -1.74 -5.39 -7.29
N HIS A 32 -2.74 -4.86 -6.60
CA HIS A 32 -2.59 -3.62 -5.82
C HIS A 32 -1.53 -3.77 -4.72
N HIS A 33 -1.54 -4.90 -4.02
CA HIS A 33 -0.53 -5.22 -3.01
C HIS A 33 0.89 -5.23 -3.60
N LEU A 34 1.09 -5.82 -4.78
CA LEU A 34 2.39 -5.79 -5.48
C LEU A 34 2.78 -4.39 -5.96
N MET A 35 1.83 -3.56 -6.36
CA MET A 35 2.10 -2.15 -6.70
C MET A 35 2.58 -1.37 -5.46
N MET A 36 1.98 -1.61 -4.30
CA MET A 36 2.31 -0.91 -3.04
C MET A 36 3.61 -1.42 -2.40
N TYR A 37 3.71 -2.73 -2.14
CA TYR A 37 4.79 -3.30 -1.33
C TYR A 37 5.84 -4.05 -2.15
N GLY A 38 5.54 -4.35 -3.42
CA GLY A 38 6.46 -5.01 -4.32
C GLY A 38 7.54 -4.08 -4.89
N ASN A 39 8.44 -4.69 -5.67
CA ASN A 39 9.49 -3.96 -6.38
C ASN A 39 8.87 -3.04 -7.47
N GLU A 40 9.40 -1.82 -7.62
CA GLU A 40 8.89 -0.83 -8.59
C GLU A 40 8.87 -1.33 -10.04
N ARG A 41 9.70 -2.31 -10.39
CA ARG A 41 9.66 -2.95 -11.71
C ARG A 41 8.28 -3.50 -12.06
N PHE A 42 7.49 -3.92 -11.07
CA PHE A 42 6.12 -4.41 -11.31
C PHE A 42 5.21 -3.29 -11.80
N ILE A 43 5.12 -2.16 -11.09
CA ILE A 43 4.29 -1.03 -11.52
C ILE A 43 4.83 -0.37 -12.79
N GLN A 44 6.16 -0.32 -12.99
CA GLN A 44 6.78 0.12 -14.25
C GLN A 44 6.32 -0.74 -15.43
N TYR A 45 6.32 -2.06 -15.26
CA TYR A 45 5.84 -2.97 -16.28
C TYR A 45 4.35 -2.74 -16.58
N LEU A 46 3.50 -2.64 -15.55
CA LEU A 46 2.07 -2.33 -15.74
C LEU A 46 1.86 -1.00 -16.48
N ALA A 47 2.56 0.06 -16.08
CA ALA A 47 2.51 1.38 -16.70
C ALA A 47 3.00 1.37 -18.16
N SER A 48 3.86 0.43 -18.55
CA SER A 48 4.33 0.30 -19.94
C SER A 48 3.32 -0.38 -20.88
N ARG A 49 2.28 -1.03 -20.33
CA ARG A 49 1.27 -1.72 -21.14
C ARG A 49 0.21 -0.74 -21.66
N ASN A 50 -0.26 -1.00 -22.88
CA ASN A 50 -1.37 -0.25 -23.48
C ASN A 50 -2.72 -0.59 -22.83
N THR A 51 -2.88 -1.84 -22.39
CA THR A 51 -4.09 -2.36 -21.76
C THR A 51 -3.73 -3.13 -20.49
N LEU A 52 -4.51 -2.87 -19.44
CA LEU A 52 -4.40 -3.52 -18.13
C LEU A 52 -5.66 -4.35 -17.88
N PHE A 53 -6.56 -3.90 -17.00
CA PHE A 53 -7.80 -4.60 -16.70
C PHE A 53 -8.94 -4.08 -17.57
N ASN A 54 -9.63 -4.97 -18.28
CA ASN A 54 -10.84 -4.65 -19.03
C ASN A 54 -12.08 -5.24 -18.36
N LEU A 55 -12.41 -4.70 -17.17
CA LEU A 55 -13.48 -5.24 -16.33
C LEU A 55 -14.71 -4.34 -16.28
N ASN A 56 -14.83 -3.31 -17.15
CA ASN A 56 -15.92 -2.32 -17.13
C ASN A 56 -17.33 -2.94 -17.16
N ASN A 57 -17.47 -4.11 -17.79
CA ASN A 57 -18.73 -4.85 -17.92
C ASN A 57 -18.74 -6.16 -17.11
N PHE A 58 -17.79 -6.34 -16.17
CA PHE A 58 -17.73 -7.54 -15.35
C PHE A 58 -19.01 -7.71 -14.54
N LEU A 59 -19.55 -8.93 -14.54
CA LEU A 59 -20.75 -9.30 -13.82
C LEU A 59 -20.77 -10.80 -13.49
N ASP A 60 -20.74 -11.14 -12.20
CA ASP A 60 -20.96 -12.48 -11.70
C ASP A 60 -22.42 -12.64 -11.26
N LYS A 61 -23.19 -13.42 -12.03
CA LYS A 61 -24.59 -13.77 -11.71
C LYS A 61 -24.72 -15.13 -11.01
N GLY A 62 -23.63 -15.88 -10.88
CA GLY A 62 -23.64 -17.25 -10.37
C GLY A 62 -23.65 -17.32 -8.84
N ALA A 63 -23.17 -16.27 -8.17
CA ALA A 63 -23.12 -16.18 -6.72
C ALA A 63 -24.13 -15.17 -6.16
N LEU A 64 -24.70 -15.47 -4.98
CA LEU A 64 -25.67 -14.61 -4.28
C LEU A 64 -25.11 -13.18 -4.05
N GLN A 65 -23.85 -13.08 -3.65
CA GLN A 65 -23.13 -11.81 -3.46
C GLN A 65 -22.44 -11.30 -4.74
N GLY A 66 -22.45 -12.08 -5.82
CA GLY A 66 -21.69 -11.78 -7.03
C GLY A 66 -22.13 -10.49 -7.71
N TYR A 67 -23.44 -10.21 -7.69
CA TYR A 67 -23.99 -9.01 -8.31
C TYR A 67 -23.45 -7.72 -7.67
N ASP A 68 -23.50 -7.63 -6.34
CA ASP A 68 -23.03 -6.45 -5.60
C ASP A 68 -21.52 -6.28 -5.72
N MET A 69 -20.77 -7.38 -5.57
CA MET A 69 -19.30 -7.37 -5.66
C MET A 69 -18.80 -7.01 -7.06
N SER A 70 -19.57 -7.31 -8.11
CA SER A 70 -19.24 -6.93 -9.49
C SER A 70 -19.16 -5.41 -9.67
N THR A 71 -19.95 -4.63 -8.92
CA THR A 71 -19.86 -3.16 -8.95
C THR A 71 -18.55 -2.67 -8.35
N PHE A 72 -18.12 -3.25 -7.23
CA PHE A 72 -16.85 -2.90 -6.59
C PHE A 72 -15.64 -3.35 -7.40
N ILE A 73 -15.69 -4.51 -8.05
CA ILE A 73 -14.64 -4.98 -8.99
C ILE A 73 -14.44 -3.98 -10.13
N ARG A 74 -15.54 -3.48 -10.73
CA ARG A 74 -15.49 -2.47 -11.79
C ARG A 74 -14.79 -1.19 -11.31
N ARG A 75 -15.22 -0.65 -10.17
CA ARG A 75 -14.65 0.57 -9.58
C ARG A 75 -13.18 0.40 -9.18
N TYR A 76 -12.86 -0.72 -8.53
CA TYR A 76 -11.50 -1.03 -8.08
C TYR A 76 -10.52 -1.25 -9.24
N SER A 77 -10.94 -1.97 -10.29
CA SER A 77 -10.12 -2.14 -11.49
C SER A 77 -9.86 -0.82 -12.22
N ARG A 78 -10.85 0.09 -12.26
CA ARG A 78 -10.66 1.45 -12.79
C ARG A 78 -9.61 2.21 -12.00
N TYR A 79 -9.65 2.13 -10.66
CA TYR A 79 -8.62 2.74 -9.83
C TYR A 79 -7.22 2.18 -10.11
N LEU A 80 -7.05 0.85 -10.21
CA LEU A 80 -5.73 0.27 -10.50
C LEU A 80 -5.20 0.65 -11.89
N ASN A 81 -6.09 0.71 -12.88
CA ASN A 81 -5.75 1.24 -14.20
C ASN A 81 -5.27 2.70 -14.07
N GLU A 82 -6.01 3.56 -13.38
CA GLU A 82 -5.65 4.96 -13.19
C GLU A 82 -4.33 5.14 -12.42
N LYS A 83 -4.06 4.31 -11.40
CA LYS A 83 -2.77 4.31 -10.67
C LYS A 83 -1.60 3.98 -11.60
N ALA A 84 -1.74 3.00 -12.49
CA ALA A 84 -0.70 2.69 -13.47
C ALA A 84 -0.57 3.78 -14.55
N MET A 85 -1.68 4.38 -14.99
CA MET A 85 -1.66 5.51 -15.94
C MET A 85 -0.98 6.74 -15.35
N SER A 86 -1.27 7.05 -14.09
CA SER A 86 -0.62 8.09 -13.31
C SER A 86 0.90 7.88 -13.28
N TYR A 87 1.35 6.67 -12.91
CA TYR A 87 2.76 6.30 -12.95
C TYR A 87 3.37 6.49 -14.36
N ARG A 88 2.66 6.09 -15.42
CA ARG A 88 3.11 6.27 -16.81
C ARG A 88 3.37 7.74 -17.16
N LEU A 89 2.52 8.65 -16.68
CA LEU A 89 2.59 10.07 -17.03
C LEU A 89 3.70 10.82 -16.29
N VAL A 90 4.04 10.41 -15.05
CA VAL A 90 5.01 11.14 -14.22
C VAL A 90 6.27 10.35 -13.86
N ALA A 91 6.33 9.07 -14.21
CA ALA A 91 7.41 8.13 -13.91
C ALA A 91 7.74 8.00 -12.41
N VAL A 92 6.76 8.24 -11.55
CA VAL A 92 6.88 8.18 -10.08
C VAL A 92 5.53 7.72 -9.50
N ASP A 93 5.56 6.91 -8.43
CA ASP A 93 4.36 6.58 -7.66
C ASP A 93 4.09 7.67 -6.62
N PHE A 94 2.99 8.41 -6.76
CA PHE A 94 2.62 9.48 -5.82
C PHE A 94 2.52 8.99 -4.37
N THR A 95 2.21 7.72 -4.13
CA THR A 95 2.10 7.18 -2.77
C THR A 95 3.45 6.83 -2.14
N LYS A 96 4.54 6.87 -2.91
CA LYS A 96 5.91 6.59 -2.45
C LYS A 96 6.85 7.78 -2.55
N MET A 97 6.33 8.97 -2.88
CA MET A 97 7.16 10.16 -3.04
C MET A 97 7.74 10.63 -1.70
N LYS A 98 8.99 11.13 -1.74
CA LYS A 98 9.59 11.81 -0.59
C LYS A 98 8.71 12.99 -0.17
N ARG A 99 8.45 13.05 1.14
CA ARG A 99 7.59 14.03 1.83
C ARG A 99 8.37 15.08 2.59
N GLY A 100 7.67 16.10 3.05
CA GLY A 100 8.16 17.16 3.93
C GLY A 100 8.59 18.42 3.17
N ILE A 101 9.33 19.29 3.86
CA ILE A 101 9.79 20.59 3.31
C ILE A 101 10.60 20.42 2.02
N ASP A 102 11.41 19.36 1.95
CA ASP A 102 12.21 18.98 0.76
C ASP A 102 11.53 17.86 -0.05
N GLY A 103 10.22 17.72 0.11
CA GLY A 103 9.40 16.76 -0.61
C GLY A 103 9.33 17.10 -2.10
N VAL A 104 9.13 16.09 -2.94
CA VAL A 104 9.15 16.29 -4.39
C VAL A 104 7.99 17.17 -4.84
N MET A 105 6.79 16.99 -4.26
CA MET A 105 5.64 17.85 -4.56
C MET A 105 5.81 19.26 -3.98
N ARG A 106 6.48 19.38 -2.82
CA ARG A 106 6.72 20.65 -2.13
C ARG A 106 7.69 21.57 -2.87
N THR A 107 8.67 20.99 -3.58
CA THR A 107 9.76 21.72 -4.24
C THR A 107 9.61 21.83 -5.76
N MET A 108 8.60 21.17 -6.34
CA MET A 108 8.36 21.18 -7.80
C MET A 108 8.20 22.59 -8.37
N ASN A 109 8.77 22.85 -9.54
CA ASN A 109 8.58 24.12 -10.25
C ASN A 109 7.13 24.30 -10.73
N THR A 110 6.70 25.55 -10.89
CA THR A 110 5.31 25.91 -11.20
C THR A 110 4.77 25.24 -12.48
N GLU A 111 5.55 25.25 -13.56
CA GLU A 111 5.10 24.74 -14.85
C GLU A 111 4.83 23.23 -14.82
N LYS A 112 5.71 22.47 -14.17
CA LYS A 112 5.53 21.03 -13.96
C LYS A 112 4.43 20.76 -12.94
N LEU A 113 4.35 21.55 -11.87
CA LEU A 113 3.37 21.37 -10.80
C LEU A 113 1.93 21.51 -11.30
N ILE A 114 1.63 22.55 -12.07
CA ILE A 114 0.29 22.79 -12.64
C ILE A 114 -0.14 21.63 -13.55
N LYS A 115 0.80 20.99 -14.25
CA LYS A 115 0.51 19.80 -15.08
C LYS A 115 0.40 18.50 -14.27
N THR A 116 1.09 18.43 -13.13
CA THR A 116 1.16 17.23 -12.29
C THR A 116 -0.06 17.10 -11.38
N LEU A 117 -0.54 18.20 -10.79
CA LEU A 117 -1.68 18.21 -9.87
C LEU A 117 -2.96 17.60 -10.48
N PRO A 118 -3.34 17.87 -11.74
CA PRO A 118 -4.47 17.21 -12.39
C PRO A 118 -4.34 15.69 -12.49
N ILE A 119 -3.12 15.15 -12.59
CA ILE A 119 -2.88 13.70 -12.64
C ILE A 119 -3.19 13.07 -11.28
N ILE A 120 -2.74 13.71 -10.20
CA ILE A 120 -3.08 13.30 -8.82
C ILE A 120 -4.59 13.38 -8.59
N GLN A 121 -5.23 14.46 -9.07
CA GLN A 121 -6.69 14.64 -8.98
C GLN A 121 -7.46 13.49 -9.63
N ASN A 122 -7.07 13.09 -10.86
CA ASN A 122 -7.73 11.99 -11.57
C ASN A 122 -7.56 10.65 -10.86
N GLN A 123 -6.36 10.36 -10.36
CA GLN A 123 -6.10 9.14 -9.59
C GLN A 123 -6.90 9.10 -8.29
N LEU A 124 -7.00 10.25 -7.59
CA LEU A 124 -7.79 10.36 -6.37
C LEU A 124 -9.28 10.23 -6.65
N ASP A 125 -9.79 10.79 -7.75
CA ASP A 125 -11.19 10.62 -8.15
C ASP A 125 -11.51 9.14 -8.40
N ALA A 126 -10.66 8.44 -9.13
CA ALA A 126 -10.85 7.01 -9.38
C ALA A 126 -10.83 6.18 -8.08
N LEU A 127 -10.05 6.60 -7.08
CA LEU A 127 -10.03 6.00 -5.75
C LEU A 127 -11.36 6.25 -5.02
N LEU A 128 -11.76 7.51 -4.94
CA LEU A 128 -12.96 7.94 -4.20
C LEU A 128 -14.26 7.44 -4.86
N ASP A 129 -14.22 7.15 -6.16
CA ASP A 129 -15.32 6.50 -6.90
C ASP A 129 -15.61 5.06 -6.46
N PHE A 130 -14.79 4.46 -5.58
CA PHE A 130 -15.13 3.18 -4.97
C PHE A 130 -16.46 3.22 -4.22
N GLN A 131 -16.75 4.34 -3.54
CA GLN A 131 -18.05 4.68 -2.91
C GLN A 131 -18.75 3.48 -2.24
N ALA A 132 -18.03 2.77 -1.36
CA ALA A 132 -18.61 1.74 -0.52
C ALA A 132 -19.21 2.37 0.74
N ASN A 133 -20.35 1.83 1.17
CA ASN A 133 -20.95 2.13 2.46
C ASN A 133 -20.52 1.08 3.50
N PRO A 134 -20.57 1.39 4.81
CA PRO A 134 -20.21 0.44 5.86
C PRO A 134 -20.97 -0.90 5.77
N ASN A 135 -22.26 -0.83 5.39
CA ASN A 135 -23.13 -2.01 5.26
C ASN A 135 -22.78 -2.90 4.05
N GLU A 136 -21.95 -2.43 3.13
CA GLU A 136 -21.48 -3.19 1.96
C GLU A 136 -20.12 -3.85 2.22
N LEU A 137 -19.41 -3.40 3.26
CA LEU A 137 -18.11 -3.88 3.71
C LEU A 137 -18.23 -5.11 4.63
N THR A 138 -18.87 -6.15 4.10
CA THR A 138 -19.40 -7.30 4.87
C THR A 138 -18.54 -8.56 4.82
N ASN A 139 -17.49 -8.60 4.00
CA ASN A 139 -16.66 -9.78 3.83
C ASN A 139 -15.18 -9.43 3.71
N GLY A 140 -14.31 -10.41 4.01
CA GLY A 140 -12.86 -10.20 4.04
C GLY A 140 -12.24 -9.76 2.71
N VAL A 141 -12.85 -10.09 1.57
CA VAL A 141 -12.32 -9.72 0.25
C VAL A 141 -12.48 -8.22 0.01
N ILE A 142 -13.71 -7.70 0.14
CA ILE A 142 -13.95 -6.26 -0.05
C ILE A 142 -13.26 -5.43 1.04
N ASN A 143 -13.19 -5.93 2.28
CA ASN A 143 -12.49 -5.26 3.37
C ASN A 143 -10.99 -5.14 3.11
N SER A 144 -10.37 -6.19 2.54
CA SER A 144 -8.95 -6.15 2.11
C SER A 144 -8.73 -5.13 0.99
N ALA A 145 -9.64 -5.07 0.02
CA ALA A 145 -9.57 -4.08 -1.05
C ALA A 145 -9.68 -2.64 -0.51
N PHE A 146 -10.67 -2.41 0.35
CA PHE A 146 -10.93 -1.12 0.98
C PHE A 146 -9.75 -0.65 1.84
N MET A 147 -9.13 -1.55 2.61
CA MET A 147 -7.94 -1.23 3.40
C MET A 147 -6.77 -0.73 2.53
N LEU A 148 -6.53 -1.37 1.38
CA LEU A 148 -5.50 -0.89 0.45
C LEU A 148 -5.86 0.47 -0.17
N LEU A 149 -7.13 0.70 -0.51
CA LEU A 149 -7.58 2.03 -0.96
C LEU A 149 -7.41 3.09 0.12
N PHE A 150 -7.71 2.76 1.36
CA PHE A 150 -7.54 3.66 2.50
C PHE A 150 -6.07 4.06 2.64
N LYS A 151 -5.15 3.10 2.67
CA LYS A 151 -3.71 3.39 2.75
C LYS A 151 -3.22 4.26 1.58
N ASP A 152 -3.66 3.96 0.35
CA ASP A 152 -3.29 4.77 -0.80
C ASP A 152 -3.96 6.16 -0.76
N SER A 153 -5.18 6.32 -0.21
CA SER A 153 -5.85 7.62 -0.11
C SER A 153 -5.12 8.56 0.84
N ILE A 154 -4.64 8.06 1.98
CA ILE A 154 -3.81 8.84 2.92
C ILE A 154 -2.55 9.34 2.22
N ARG A 155 -1.81 8.43 1.58
CA ARG A 155 -0.55 8.75 0.91
C ARG A 155 -0.74 9.67 -0.28
N LEU A 156 -1.74 9.41 -1.12
CA LEU A 156 -2.04 10.20 -2.30
C LEU A 156 -2.50 11.61 -1.92
N PHE A 157 -3.37 11.73 -0.90
CA PHE A 157 -3.87 13.03 -0.50
C PHE A 157 -2.80 13.91 0.12
N ALA A 158 -1.85 13.37 0.91
CA ALA A 158 -0.79 14.26 1.40
C ALA A 158 0.23 14.66 0.31
N ALA A 159 0.39 13.90 -0.78
CA ALA A 159 1.16 14.37 -1.96
C ALA A 159 0.41 15.51 -2.64
N TYR A 160 -0.91 15.35 -2.75
CA TYR A 160 -1.78 16.37 -3.28
C TYR A 160 -1.73 17.65 -2.45
N ASN A 161 -1.81 17.54 -1.12
CA ASN A 161 -1.74 18.63 -0.17
C ASN A 161 -0.40 19.38 -0.23
N GLU A 162 0.73 18.68 -0.27
CA GLU A 162 2.06 19.31 -0.46
C GLU A 162 2.13 20.10 -1.78
N GLY A 163 1.58 19.53 -2.85
CA GLY A 163 1.54 20.19 -4.15
C GLY A 163 0.64 21.44 -4.15
N VAL A 164 -0.48 21.40 -3.44
CA VAL A 164 -1.37 22.57 -3.28
C VAL A 164 -0.73 23.65 -2.42
N ILE A 165 -0.03 23.30 -1.34
CA ILE A 165 0.73 24.28 -0.56
C ILE A 165 1.76 24.98 -1.45
N ASN A 166 2.56 24.21 -2.20
CA ASN A 166 3.54 24.75 -3.15
C ASN A 166 2.89 25.65 -4.22
N LEU A 167 1.72 25.27 -4.73
CA LEU A 167 0.96 26.06 -5.69
C LEU A 167 0.52 27.40 -5.10
N LEU A 168 -0.01 27.39 -3.87
CA LEU A 168 -0.52 28.58 -3.19
C LEU A 168 0.60 29.58 -2.84
N GLU A 169 1.75 29.09 -2.37
CA GLU A 169 2.90 29.94 -2.05
C GLU A 169 3.43 30.72 -3.24
N LYS A 170 3.34 30.14 -4.43
CA LYS A 170 3.81 30.76 -5.68
C LYS A 170 2.73 31.56 -6.39
N TYR A 171 1.46 31.47 -5.97
CA TYR A 171 0.31 31.94 -6.75
C TYR A 171 0.38 33.42 -7.11
N PHE A 172 0.77 34.28 -6.17
CA PHE A 172 0.80 35.73 -6.38
C PHE A 172 1.94 36.19 -7.32
N ASP A 173 2.90 35.32 -7.60
CA ASP A 173 3.99 35.56 -8.55
C ASP A 173 3.73 34.92 -9.93
N MET A 174 2.59 34.24 -10.10
CA MET A 174 2.25 33.54 -11.34
C MET A 174 1.72 34.48 -12.42
N LYS A 175 1.89 34.06 -13.68
CA LYS A 175 1.28 34.76 -14.82
C LYS A 175 -0.23 34.52 -14.83
N LYS A 176 -0.99 35.43 -15.43
CA LYS A 176 -2.46 35.36 -15.56
C LYS A 176 -3.02 33.96 -15.91
N ASN A 177 -2.47 33.29 -16.93
CA ASN A 177 -2.96 31.96 -17.32
C ASN A 177 -2.66 30.89 -16.26
N GLN A 178 -1.48 30.95 -15.65
CA GLN A 178 -1.11 30.06 -14.54
C GLN A 178 -2.00 30.31 -13.31
N CYS A 179 -2.35 31.56 -13.00
CA CYS A 179 -3.31 31.86 -11.93
C CYS A 179 -4.69 31.26 -12.21
N LYS A 180 -5.17 31.26 -13.47
CA LYS A 180 -6.44 30.62 -13.84
C LYS A 180 -6.40 29.12 -13.58
N ASP A 181 -5.36 28.45 -14.07
CA ASP A 181 -5.20 27.01 -13.89
C ASP A 181 -5.03 26.65 -12.40
N ALA A 182 -4.21 27.41 -11.67
CA ALA A 182 -3.98 27.21 -10.26
C ALA A 182 -5.24 27.40 -9.41
N LEU A 183 -6.05 28.42 -9.71
CA LEU A 183 -7.31 28.67 -9.02
C LEU A 183 -8.33 27.54 -9.27
N ASP A 184 -8.43 27.04 -10.51
CA ASP A 184 -9.28 25.90 -10.83
C ASP A 184 -8.82 24.64 -10.07
N ILE A 185 -7.51 24.37 -10.04
CA ILE A 185 -6.92 23.27 -9.27
C ILE A 185 -7.26 23.41 -7.78
N TYR A 186 -7.15 24.61 -7.19
CA TYR A 186 -7.46 24.84 -5.79
C TYR A 186 -8.95 24.65 -5.45
N LYS A 187 -9.87 25.15 -6.28
CA LYS A 187 -11.32 24.89 -6.11
C LYS A 187 -11.63 23.40 -6.14
N LYS A 188 -11.02 22.70 -7.09
CA LYS A 188 -11.08 21.24 -7.24
C LYS A 188 -10.47 20.47 -6.06
N PHE A 189 -9.45 21.02 -5.42
CA PHE A 189 -8.86 20.48 -4.18
C PHE A 189 -9.86 20.54 -3.02
N LEU A 190 -10.52 21.68 -2.79
CA LEU A 190 -11.50 21.83 -1.72
C LEU A 190 -12.65 20.83 -1.84
N TYR A 191 -13.16 20.61 -3.07
CA TYR A 191 -14.19 19.59 -3.31
C TYR A 191 -13.71 18.18 -2.96
N ARG A 192 -12.51 17.81 -3.39
CA ARG A 192 -11.92 16.47 -3.12
C ARG A 192 -11.60 16.28 -1.64
N MET A 193 -11.24 17.33 -0.91
CA MET A 193 -11.04 17.29 0.53
C MET A 193 -12.34 16.89 1.26
N THR A 194 -13.48 17.45 0.85
CA THR A 194 -14.80 17.04 1.37
C THR A 194 -15.11 15.58 1.05
N LYS A 195 -14.87 15.14 -0.19
CA LYS A 195 -15.07 13.73 -0.61
C LYS A 195 -14.17 12.76 0.15
N LEU A 196 -12.92 13.14 0.41
CA LEU A 196 -12.03 12.35 1.25
C LEU A 196 -12.55 12.25 2.68
N SER A 197 -13.06 13.34 3.26
CA SER A 197 -13.65 13.31 4.60
C SER A 197 -14.82 12.32 4.68
N GLU A 198 -15.69 12.28 3.67
CA GLU A 198 -16.77 11.28 3.57
C GLU A 198 -16.21 9.85 3.52
N PHE A 199 -15.17 9.60 2.73
CA PHE A 199 -14.50 8.31 2.64
C PHE A 199 -13.86 7.88 3.98
N LEU A 200 -13.19 8.81 4.68
CA LEU A 200 -12.56 8.56 5.98
C LEU A 200 -13.57 8.26 7.09
N LYS A 201 -14.79 8.84 7.03
CA LYS A 201 -15.88 8.48 7.95
C LYS A 201 -16.34 7.04 7.78
N VAL A 202 -16.37 6.54 6.54
CA VAL A 202 -16.67 5.12 6.29
C VAL A 202 -15.57 4.25 6.89
N ALA A 203 -14.30 4.64 6.72
CA ALA A 203 -13.15 3.95 7.31
C ALA A 203 -13.26 3.84 8.84
N GLU A 204 -13.61 4.93 9.52
CA GLU A 204 -13.86 4.95 10.97
C GLU A 204 -14.97 3.96 11.36
N GLN A 205 -16.10 3.97 10.64
CA GLN A 205 -17.26 3.13 10.95
C GLN A 205 -17.02 1.64 10.77
N VAL A 206 -16.08 1.24 9.90
CA VAL A 206 -15.69 -0.17 9.73
C VAL A 206 -14.55 -0.60 10.65
N GLY A 207 -14.16 0.26 11.60
CA GLY A 207 -13.23 -0.08 12.68
C GLY A 207 -11.77 0.20 12.38
N ILE A 208 -11.46 1.09 11.43
CA ILE A 208 -10.09 1.65 11.33
C ILE A 208 -9.86 2.59 12.52
N ASP A 209 -8.73 2.39 13.20
CA ASP A 209 -8.38 3.16 14.40
C ASP A 209 -8.40 4.66 14.11
N GLN A 210 -9.05 5.44 14.99
CA GLN A 210 -9.08 6.91 14.87
C GLN A 210 -7.68 7.54 14.82
N GLY A 211 -6.68 6.90 15.44
CA GLY A 211 -5.29 7.35 15.38
C GLY A 211 -4.66 7.25 13.98
N ASP A 212 -5.22 6.42 13.10
CA ASP A 212 -4.77 6.24 11.71
C ASP A 212 -5.56 7.11 10.72
N ILE A 213 -6.62 7.77 11.18
CA ILE A 213 -7.45 8.66 10.37
C ILE A 213 -6.92 10.09 10.50
N PRO A 214 -6.46 10.72 9.40
CA PRO A 214 -5.93 12.08 9.48
C PRO A 214 -7.01 13.12 9.75
N ASP A 215 -6.65 14.14 10.53
CA ASP A 215 -7.51 15.29 10.75
C ASP A 215 -7.47 16.24 9.55
N LEU A 216 -8.65 16.62 9.07
CA LEU A 216 -8.84 17.46 7.89
C LEU A 216 -9.30 18.85 8.34
N SER A 217 -8.35 19.79 8.47
CA SER A 217 -8.70 21.18 8.77
C SER A 217 -9.28 21.88 7.55
N GLN A 218 -10.43 22.55 7.70
CA GLN A 218 -11.01 23.33 6.61
C GLN A 218 -10.12 24.53 6.27
N ALA A 219 -9.89 24.76 4.99
CA ALA A 219 -9.17 25.94 4.54
C ALA A 219 -10.01 27.21 4.77
N PRO A 220 -9.40 28.35 5.18
CA PRO A 220 -10.13 29.60 5.38
C PRO A 220 -10.83 30.06 4.08
N SER A 221 -12.12 30.39 4.15
CA SER A 221 -12.90 30.89 3.01
C SER A 221 -12.34 32.20 2.44
N SER A 222 -11.73 33.02 3.29
CA SER A 222 -11.07 34.28 2.93
C SER A 222 -9.91 34.10 1.94
N LEU A 223 -9.24 32.94 1.93
CA LEU A 223 -8.17 32.67 0.96
C LEU A 223 -8.74 32.61 -0.45
N LEU A 224 -9.86 31.90 -0.66
CA LEU A 224 -10.44 31.74 -1.99
C LEU A 224 -10.80 33.10 -2.60
N GLU A 225 -11.39 33.98 -1.80
CA GLU A 225 -11.71 35.36 -2.21
C GLU A 225 -10.44 36.14 -2.59
N ALA A 226 -9.37 36.03 -1.80
CA ALA A 226 -8.10 36.70 -2.11
C ALA A 226 -7.48 36.22 -3.44
N LEU A 227 -7.54 34.92 -3.73
CA LEU A 227 -7.05 34.34 -4.99
C LEU A 227 -7.88 34.82 -6.19
N GLU A 228 -9.20 34.87 -6.05
CA GLU A 228 -10.13 35.34 -7.09
C GLU A 228 -9.94 36.83 -7.40
N GLN A 229 -9.79 37.66 -6.36
CA GLN A 229 -9.54 39.09 -6.53
C GLN A 229 -8.19 39.37 -7.20
N HIS A 230 -7.14 38.62 -6.84
CA HIS A 230 -5.85 38.75 -7.52
C HIS A 230 -5.97 38.41 -9.01
N LEU A 231 -6.64 37.31 -9.37
CA LEU A 231 -6.87 36.96 -10.77
C LEU A 231 -7.71 38.04 -11.50
N ALA A 232 -8.73 38.60 -10.85
CA ALA A 232 -9.54 39.68 -11.41
C ALA A 232 -8.73 40.95 -11.67
N SER A 233 -7.77 41.28 -10.80
CA SER A 233 -6.84 42.40 -10.99
C SER A 233 -5.96 42.21 -12.23
N LEU A 234 -5.44 41.00 -12.45
CA LEU A 234 -4.69 40.63 -13.66
C LEU A 234 -5.56 40.61 -14.94
N GLU A 235 -6.89 40.51 -14.79
CA GLU A 235 -7.84 40.64 -15.89
C GLU A 235 -8.20 42.09 -16.23
N GLY A 236 -7.72 43.07 -15.46
CA GLY A 236 -8.07 44.49 -15.64
C GLY A 236 -9.47 44.84 -15.14
N LYS A 237 -10.12 43.98 -14.35
CA LYS A 237 -11.40 44.29 -13.72
C LYS A 237 -11.15 45.17 -12.51
N LYS A 238 -11.77 46.37 -12.46
CA LYS A 238 -11.76 47.24 -11.26
C LYS A 238 -12.36 46.48 -10.08
N THR A 239 -11.49 46.01 -9.21
CA THR A 239 -11.83 45.32 -7.95
C THR A 239 -11.22 46.12 -6.80
N LYS A 240 -11.81 46.06 -5.60
CA LYS A 240 -11.16 46.58 -4.40
C LYS A 240 -9.87 45.77 -4.21
N GLU A 241 -8.71 46.37 -4.43
CA GLU A 241 -7.45 45.68 -4.17
C GLU A 241 -7.32 45.41 -2.67
N LEU A 242 -7.25 44.13 -2.29
CA LEU A 242 -6.75 43.76 -0.96
C LEU A 242 -5.31 44.24 -0.84
N ASN A 243 -4.97 44.86 0.29
CA ASN A 243 -3.59 45.23 0.60
C ASN A 243 -2.70 43.97 0.62
N ALA A 244 -1.42 44.12 0.25
CA ALA A 244 -0.45 43.03 0.19
C ALA A 244 -0.35 42.30 1.55
N ASP A 245 -0.39 43.04 2.66
CA ASP A 245 -0.34 42.49 4.02
C ASP A 245 -1.54 41.58 4.33
N THR A 246 -2.72 41.93 3.83
CA THR A 246 -3.93 41.12 4.01
C THR A 246 -3.87 39.83 3.19
N ARG A 247 -3.28 39.87 1.99
CA ARG A 247 -3.05 38.67 1.16
C ARG A 247 -2.02 37.74 1.80
N ALA A 248 -0.93 38.30 2.32
CA ALA A 248 0.13 37.53 2.98
C ALA A 248 -0.38 36.83 4.25
N SER A 249 -1.18 37.51 5.07
CA SER A 249 -1.76 36.93 6.28
C SER A 249 -2.80 35.85 6.00
N THR A 250 -3.71 36.05 5.03
CA THR A 250 -4.68 35.01 4.64
C THR A 250 -3.99 33.80 4.00
N LEU A 251 -2.96 34.02 3.18
CA LEU A 251 -2.16 32.94 2.63
C LEU A 251 -1.41 32.16 3.73
N SER A 252 -0.73 32.85 4.64
CA SER A 252 0.05 32.23 5.72
C SER A 252 -0.84 31.40 6.64
N SER A 253 -2.03 31.89 7.00
CA SER A 253 -2.97 31.14 7.83
C SER A 253 -3.47 29.87 7.13
N ALA A 254 -3.83 29.96 5.85
CA ALA A 254 -4.27 28.81 5.07
C ALA A 254 -3.16 27.77 4.88
N VAL A 255 -1.95 28.19 4.50
CA VAL A 255 -0.78 27.30 4.38
C VAL A 255 -0.46 26.61 5.71
N SER A 256 -0.63 27.31 6.84
CA SER A 256 -0.44 26.72 8.17
C SER A 256 -1.46 25.61 8.46
N SER A 257 -2.75 25.83 8.16
CA SER A 257 -3.80 24.81 8.30
C SER A 257 -3.59 23.61 7.37
N LEU A 258 -3.22 23.84 6.11
CA LEU A 258 -2.90 22.74 5.20
C LEU A 258 -1.64 21.99 5.65
N SER A 259 -0.65 22.68 6.23
CA SER A 259 0.56 22.05 6.77
C SER A 259 0.26 21.19 8.00
N SER A 260 -0.60 21.65 8.91
CA SER A 260 -1.02 20.85 10.07
C SER A 260 -1.78 19.58 9.65
N THR A 261 -2.65 19.71 8.65
CA THR A 261 -3.29 18.59 7.97
C THR A 261 -2.24 17.62 7.44
N GLY A 262 -1.24 18.12 6.69
CA GLY A 262 -0.13 17.30 6.15
C GLY A 262 0.70 16.56 7.21
N MET A 263 0.90 17.15 8.39
CA MET A 263 1.57 16.48 9.51
C MET A 263 0.76 15.28 10.02
N SER A 264 -0.57 15.37 10.03
CA SER A 264 -1.45 14.26 10.43
C SER A 264 -1.30 13.06 9.48
N PHE A 265 -1.25 13.31 8.17
CA PHE A 265 -1.02 12.26 7.16
C PHE A 265 0.36 11.57 7.28
N SER A 266 1.39 12.28 7.77
CA SER A 266 2.74 11.73 7.88
C SER A 266 2.88 10.71 9.03
N ARG A 267 2.02 10.80 10.06
CA ARG A 267 2.03 9.87 11.21
C ARG A 267 1.76 8.42 10.80
N MET A 268 0.93 8.21 9.79
CA MET A 268 0.61 6.87 9.29
C MET A 268 1.84 6.20 8.66
N ASP A 269 2.62 6.95 7.86
CA ASP A 269 3.84 6.44 7.23
C ASP A 269 4.91 6.08 8.29
N GLU A 270 5.06 6.90 9.33
CA GLU A 270 5.98 6.63 10.43
C GLU A 270 5.56 5.41 11.24
N LYS A 271 4.26 5.27 11.55
CA LYS A 271 3.71 4.11 12.27
C LYS A 271 3.93 2.81 11.49
N GLU A 272 3.64 2.78 10.20
CA GLU A 272 3.81 1.58 9.38
C GLU A 272 5.29 1.18 9.25
N LYS A 273 6.19 2.16 9.13
CA LYS A 273 7.64 1.91 9.13
C LYS A 273 8.13 1.35 10.47
N GLN A 274 7.61 1.88 11.58
CA GLN A 274 7.96 1.40 12.92
C GLN A 274 7.47 -0.04 13.15
N GLN A 275 6.25 -0.35 12.71
CA GLN A 275 5.69 -1.71 12.77
C GLN A 275 6.51 -2.71 11.94
N ALA A 276 6.90 -2.34 10.72
CA ALA A 276 7.73 -3.19 9.87
C ALA A 276 9.09 -3.49 10.51
N LEU A 277 9.71 -2.48 11.16
CA LEU A 277 10.98 -2.65 11.85
C LEU A 277 10.83 -3.58 13.07
N GLU A 278 9.76 -3.43 13.84
CA GLU A 278 9.47 -4.28 14.99
C GLU A 278 9.19 -5.73 14.58
N GLU A 279 8.44 -5.95 13.50
CA GLU A 279 8.17 -7.28 12.95
C GLU A 279 9.45 -7.95 12.45
N GLU A 280 10.33 -7.21 11.76
CA GLU A 280 11.63 -7.73 11.31
C GLU A 280 12.54 -8.08 12.50
N GLN A 281 12.57 -7.24 13.54
CA GLN A 281 13.31 -7.52 14.78
C GLN A 281 12.78 -8.77 15.49
N ALA A 282 11.47 -8.91 15.61
CA ALA A 282 10.83 -10.08 16.21
C ALA A 282 11.16 -11.36 15.43
N ARG A 283 11.13 -11.30 14.09
CA ARG A 283 11.50 -12.43 13.22
C ARG A 283 12.97 -12.79 13.34
N LEU A 284 13.87 -11.80 13.42
CA LEU A 284 15.30 -12.03 13.66
C LEU A 284 15.55 -12.65 15.04
N GLN A 285 14.81 -12.23 16.06
CA GLN A 285 14.94 -12.79 17.41
C GLN A 285 14.46 -14.24 17.46
N ALA A 286 13.32 -14.56 16.82
CA ALA A 286 12.84 -15.94 16.69
C ALA A 286 13.86 -16.86 15.99
N LEU A 287 14.53 -16.37 14.93
CA LEU A 287 15.59 -17.12 14.25
C LEU A 287 16.83 -17.33 15.13
N LYS A 288 17.22 -16.33 15.94
CA LYS A 288 18.31 -16.48 16.91
C LYS A 288 17.99 -17.54 17.96
N ASP A 289 16.77 -17.52 18.51
CA ASP A 289 16.33 -18.50 19.51
C ASP A 289 16.26 -19.93 18.94
N GLN A 290 15.85 -20.07 17.68
CA GLN A 290 15.86 -21.35 16.98
C GLN A 290 17.29 -21.88 16.80
N ARG A 291 18.23 -21.02 16.39
CA ARG A 291 19.66 -21.40 16.27
C ARG A 291 20.30 -21.76 17.61
N LEU A 292 19.97 -21.06 18.69
CA LEU A 292 20.43 -21.38 20.04
C LEU A 292 19.92 -22.75 20.53
N LYS A 293 18.67 -23.10 20.22
CA LYS A 293 18.11 -24.42 20.53
C LYS A 293 18.77 -25.54 19.72
N GLU A 294 19.08 -25.30 18.44
CA GLU A 294 19.81 -26.27 17.59
C GLU A 294 21.24 -26.52 18.07
N ILE A 295 21.95 -25.48 18.54
CA ILE A 295 23.30 -25.61 19.09
C ILE A 295 23.29 -26.37 20.42
N SER A 296 22.27 -26.19 21.27
CA SER A 296 22.13 -26.91 22.54
C SER A 296 21.80 -28.41 22.37
N MET A 297 21.36 -28.83 21.18
CA MET A 297 21.11 -30.25 20.84
C MET A 297 22.31 -30.96 20.20
N GLN A 298 23.42 -30.25 19.93
CA GLN A 298 24.66 -30.82 19.39
C GLN A 298 25.80 -30.76 20.42
N THR A 299 25.66 -31.48 21.54
CA THR A 299 26.79 -31.83 22.42
C THR A 299 26.83 -33.36 22.57
N PRO A 300 27.84 -34.07 22.01
CA PRO A 300 28.08 -35.46 22.38
C PRO A 300 28.70 -35.53 23.79
N PRO A 301 28.49 -36.61 24.56
CA PRO A 301 29.12 -36.76 25.86
C PRO A 301 30.59 -37.10 25.64
N SER A 302 31.49 -36.11 25.70
CA SER A 302 32.92 -36.35 25.76
C SER A 302 33.34 -36.54 27.22
N ALA A 303 33.98 -37.68 27.45
CA ALA A 303 34.63 -38.06 28.70
C ALA A 303 35.57 -36.96 29.24
N SER A 304 35.61 -36.86 30.56
CA SER A 304 36.55 -36.05 31.34
C SER A 304 38.01 -36.34 30.97
N PRO A 305 38.90 -35.36 31.18
CA PRO A 305 40.10 -35.69 31.92
C PRO A 305 40.35 -34.74 33.09
N SER A 306 41.12 -35.30 34.01
CA SER A 306 41.37 -34.92 35.38
C SER A 306 42.07 -33.57 35.57
N SER A 307 41.76 -32.96 36.71
CA SER A 307 42.47 -31.90 37.41
C SER A 307 44.00 -32.02 37.40
N GLN A 308 44.69 -30.92 37.06
CA GLN A 308 45.92 -30.53 37.74
C GLN A 308 45.95 -29.02 37.99
N SER A 309 45.96 -28.70 39.28
CA SER A 309 46.18 -27.39 39.88
C SER A 309 47.67 -27.12 40.04
N ILE A 310 48.15 -25.96 39.57
CA ILE A 310 49.29 -25.25 40.16
C ILE A 310 48.90 -23.77 40.20
N GLY A 311 48.80 -23.22 41.41
CA GLY A 311 48.56 -21.79 41.63
C GLY A 311 49.86 -20.99 41.68
N LEU A 312 49.74 -19.67 41.57
CA LEU A 312 50.54 -18.68 42.32
C LEU A 312 50.03 -17.25 42.08
N ALA A 313 49.54 -16.67 43.18
CA ALA A 313 49.56 -15.30 43.69
C ALA A 313 49.71 -14.03 42.78
N ASN A 314 48.80 -13.10 43.08
CA ASN A 314 48.95 -11.67 43.43
C ASN A 314 49.06 -10.53 42.40
N ASN A 315 48.21 -9.53 42.72
CA ASN A 315 48.36 -8.07 42.66
C ASN A 315 47.93 -7.25 41.43
N ASN A 316 46.87 -6.47 41.67
CA ASN A 316 46.75 -5.00 41.55
C ASN A 316 47.06 -4.25 40.23
N HIS A 317 45.99 -3.56 39.75
CA HIS A 317 45.93 -2.09 39.50
C HIS A 317 46.26 -1.52 38.09
N ILE A 318 45.20 -0.94 37.47
CA ILE A 318 45.07 0.32 36.67
C ILE A 318 45.87 0.54 35.35
N THR A 319 45.09 0.64 34.24
CA THR A 319 45.10 1.51 33.00
C THR A 319 46.41 1.83 32.22
N PRO A 320 46.40 2.46 31.02
CA PRO A 320 45.50 2.43 29.82
C PRO A 320 46.25 2.22 28.45
N THR A 321 45.51 1.89 27.36
CA THR A 321 45.67 2.17 25.87
C THR A 321 47.04 2.03 25.15
N PRO A 322 47.17 1.85 23.80
CA PRO A 322 46.19 2.16 22.73
C PRO A 322 46.04 1.13 21.57
N GLU A 323 45.00 1.38 20.77
CA GLU A 323 44.79 1.12 19.33
C GLU A 323 45.69 0.11 18.60
N PHE A 324 45.09 -0.92 17.98
CA PHE A 324 45.46 -1.37 16.64
C PHE A 324 44.30 -2.15 15.99
N VAL A 325 43.88 -1.67 14.81
CA VAL A 325 42.95 -2.33 13.88
C VAL A 325 43.74 -3.35 13.05
N PRO A 326 43.18 -4.53 12.73
CA PRO A 326 43.56 -5.18 11.49
C PRO A 326 42.34 -5.47 10.61
N ASN A 327 42.49 -4.99 9.38
CA ASN A 327 41.71 -5.28 8.19
C ASN A 327 42.14 -6.66 7.64
N LEU A 328 41.20 -7.54 7.31
CA LEU A 328 41.47 -8.75 6.50
C LEU A 328 40.36 -8.91 5.45
N ASN A 329 40.77 -8.70 4.20
CA ASN A 329 40.05 -9.07 2.99
C ASN A 329 40.36 -10.52 2.58
N SER A 330 39.42 -11.06 1.81
CA SER A 330 39.52 -12.12 0.78
C SER A 330 39.69 -13.59 1.16
N ASP A 331 38.90 -14.40 0.44
CA ASP A 331 39.04 -15.82 0.07
C ASP A 331 38.43 -16.90 0.98
N LEU A 332 37.18 -17.28 0.66
CA LEU A 332 36.76 -18.69 0.71
C LEU A 332 35.50 -18.95 -0.16
N PHE A 333 35.63 -18.81 -1.48
CA PHE A 333 34.75 -19.45 -2.46
C PHE A 333 35.54 -20.57 -3.12
N ASP A 334 35.31 -21.82 -2.70
CA ASP A 334 35.35 -22.99 -3.58
C ASP A 334 34.89 -24.21 -2.77
N LEU A 335 33.92 -24.94 -3.34
CA LEU A 335 33.83 -26.40 -3.35
C LEU A 335 32.50 -26.80 -4.02
N GLN A 336 32.61 -27.22 -5.29
CA GLN A 336 31.67 -28.13 -5.95
C GLN A 336 31.69 -29.51 -5.27
N PRO A 337 30.64 -30.34 -5.43
CA PRO A 337 30.79 -31.42 -6.40
C PRO A 337 29.55 -31.67 -7.27
N ALA A 338 29.84 -32.10 -8.50
CA ALA A 338 28.91 -32.61 -9.49
C ALA A 338 28.33 -33.99 -9.11
N PHE A 339 27.08 -34.27 -9.47
CA PHE A 339 26.60 -35.62 -9.80
C PHE A 339 25.50 -35.55 -10.88
N ILE A 340 25.61 -36.46 -11.85
CA ILE A 340 24.91 -36.56 -13.16
C ILE A 340 23.64 -37.45 -13.02
N PRO A 341 22.61 -37.32 -13.89
CA PRO A 341 21.26 -37.83 -13.65
C PRO A 341 21.05 -39.27 -14.13
N ALA A 342 20.08 -39.98 -13.54
CA ALA A 342 19.60 -41.26 -14.04
C ALA A 342 18.11 -41.16 -14.43
N VAL A 343 17.85 -41.48 -15.70
CA VAL A 343 16.55 -41.61 -16.36
C VAL A 343 16.06 -43.04 -16.18
N GLN A 344 14.77 -43.27 -15.88
CA GLN A 344 14.07 -44.52 -16.19
C GLN A 344 12.57 -44.27 -16.43
N SER A 345 12.07 -44.96 -17.44
CA SER A 345 10.76 -44.84 -18.10
C SER A 345 9.75 -45.90 -17.60
N THR A 346 8.46 -45.53 -17.58
CA THR A 346 7.14 -46.22 -17.79
C THR A 346 7.03 -47.77 -17.90
N PRO A 347 5.84 -48.45 -17.81
CA PRO A 347 4.42 -48.00 -17.89
C PRO A 347 3.45 -48.64 -16.83
N SER A 348 2.15 -48.31 -16.80
CA SER A 348 1.05 -49.22 -17.19
C SER A 348 -0.35 -48.59 -17.06
N ILE A 349 -1.24 -49.02 -17.95
CA ILE A 349 -2.63 -48.64 -18.26
C ILE A 349 -3.66 -49.23 -17.28
N SER A 350 -4.82 -48.58 -17.10
CA SER A 350 -6.15 -49.22 -17.04
C SER A 350 -7.31 -48.22 -17.23
N THR A 351 -8.33 -48.70 -17.94
CA THR A 351 -9.46 -48.01 -18.58
C THR A 351 -10.77 -48.32 -17.83
N ALA A 352 -11.86 -47.63 -18.21
CA ALA A 352 -13.28 -47.99 -18.09
C ALA A 352 -14.02 -47.54 -16.81
N ASN A 353 -15.33 -47.26 -16.79
CA ASN A 353 -16.32 -46.72 -17.73
C ASN A 353 -17.62 -46.58 -16.90
N SER A 354 -18.44 -45.56 -17.17
CA SER A 354 -19.91 -45.49 -17.00
C SER A 354 -20.62 -45.68 -15.62
N ALA A 355 -21.58 -44.78 -15.39
CA ALA A 355 -23.02 -45.04 -15.17
C ALA A 355 -23.69 -44.67 -13.81
N TRP A 356 -24.71 -43.78 -13.94
CA TRP A 356 -25.99 -43.66 -13.19
C TRP A 356 -25.87 -43.15 -11.73
N GLY A 357 -26.65 -42.20 -11.21
CA GLY A 357 -28.00 -41.71 -11.51
C GLY A 357 -28.77 -41.67 -10.18
N GLY A 358 -29.40 -40.54 -9.83
CA GLY A 358 -30.35 -40.50 -8.69
C GLY A 358 -30.29 -39.25 -7.81
N THR A 359 -31.26 -38.38 -7.98
CA THR A 359 -31.68 -37.27 -7.08
C THR A 359 -32.67 -37.80 -6.00
N PRO A 360 -33.40 -36.97 -5.24
CA PRO A 360 -32.99 -36.13 -4.09
C PRO A 360 -33.90 -36.36 -2.84
N HIS A 361 -33.53 -35.91 -1.63
CA HIS A 361 -34.46 -35.66 -0.49
C HIS A 361 -33.79 -34.72 0.54
N THR A 362 -34.22 -33.46 0.68
CA THR A 362 -35.22 -32.85 1.61
C THR A 362 -34.74 -32.57 3.05
N ARG A 363 -34.71 -31.24 3.35
CA ARG A 363 -35.02 -30.49 4.60
C ARG A 363 -34.62 -31.08 5.96
N THR A 364 -33.94 -30.27 6.79
CA THR A 364 -34.58 -29.48 7.87
C THR A 364 -33.66 -28.42 8.50
N ASN A 365 -34.32 -27.40 9.04
CA ASN A 365 -33.87 -26.20 9.75
C ASN A 365 -33.16 -26.49 11.07
N THR A 366 -32.17 -25.68 11.46
CA THR A 366 -32.06 -25.18 12.85
C THR A 366 -31.29 -23.86 12.90
N GLN A 367 -31.93 -22.83 13.48
CA GLN A 367 -31.35 -21.55 13.90
C GLN A 367 -30.77 -21.68 15.31
N HIS A 368 -29.70 -20.93 15.61
CA HIS A 368 -29.38 -20.15 16.83
C HIS A 368 -27.86 -20.05 17.01
N THR A 369 -27.18 -18.92 16.72
CA THR A 369 -27.03 -17.62 17.42
C THR A 369 -25.64 -17.45 18.04
N HIS A 370 -25.00 -16.34 17.66
CA HIS A 370 -24.05 -15.52 18.42
C HIS A 370 -22.70 -16.09 18.85
N GLN A 371 -21.68 -15.80 18.04
CA GLN A 371 -20.33 -15.43 18.49
C GLN A 371 -19.62 -14.70 17.33
N GLU A 372 -19.99 -13.45 17.07
CA GLU A 372 -19.37 -12.64 16.00
C GLU A 372 -19.03 -11.25 16.53
N THR A 373 -18.05 -11.20 17.44
CA THR A 373 -17.43 -9.94 17.88
C THR A 373 -15.90 -9.98 17.97
N ASP A 374 -15.23 -11.11 17.66
CA ASP A 374 -13.76 -11.22 17.77
C ASP A 374 -13.01 -11.44 16.44
N LEU A 375 -13.70 -11.78 15.34
CA LEU A 375 -13.04 -12.03 14.05
C LEU A 375 -12.60 -10.75 13.33
N THR A 376 -13.27 -9.63 13.56
CA THR A 376 -12.92 -8.34 12.95
C THR A 376 -11.61 -7.78 13.50
N ARG A 377 -11.26 -8.06 14.76
CA ARG A 377 -9.99 -7.65 15.37
C ARG A 377 -8.80 -8.49 14.94
N LEU A 378 -9.00 -9.77 14.65
CA LEU A 378 -7.94 -10.68 14.19
C LEU A 378 -7.48 -10.40 12.75
N LEU A 379 -8.34 -9.83 11.90
CA LEU A 379 -7.99 -9.45 10.53
C LEU A 379 -7.28 -8.08 10.45
N LEU A 380 -7.42 -7.22 11.46
CA LEU A 380 -6.75 -5.91 11.53
C LEU A 380 -5.32 -5.99 12.06
N ASN A 381 -4.99 -7.00 12.90
CA ASN A 381 -3.69 -7.09 13.59
C ASN A 381 -2.72 -8.15 13.03
N SER A 382 -3.03 -8.82 11.92
CA SER A 382 -2.13 -9.82 11.34
C SER A 382 -1.47 -9.30 10.06
N THR A 383 -0.35 -8.58 10.20
CA THR A 383 0.68 -8.52 9.15
C THR A 383 1.44 -9.84 9.00
N ALA A 384 1.13 -10.86 9.80
CA ALA A 384 1.69 -12.19 9.63
C ALA A 384 1.01 -12.94 8.47
N GLY A 385 1.67 -12.96 7.31
CA GLY A 385 1.66 -14.09 6.40
C GLY A 385 0.39 -14.28 5.55
N PHE A 386 0.21 -13.43 4.53
CA PHE A 386 -0.59 -13.82 3.37
C PHE A 386 0.12 -14.94 2.59
N CYS A 387 -0.01 -16.19 3.04
CA CYS A 387 0.16 -17.37 2.21
C CYS A 387 -1.02 -17.44 1.22
N ILE A 388 -0.96 -16.69 0.12
CA ILE A 388 -1.86 -16.87 -1.04
C ILE A 388 -1.30 -17.91 -2.04
N LEU A 389 -0.26 -18.67 -1.69
CA LEU A 389 0.32 -19.71 -2.55
C LEU A 389 0.50 -21.10 -1.90
N SER A 390 -0.34 -21.45 -0.91
CA SER A 390 -0.40 -22.84 -0.43
C SER A 390 -1.83 -23.25 -0.09
N LEU A 391 -2.53 -23.83 -1.07
CA LEU A 391 -3.51 -24.88 -0.82
C LEU A 391 -2.93 -26.17 -1.41
N PRO A 392 -2.91 -27.28 -0.65
CA PRO A 392 -2.27 -28.50 -1.10
C PRO A 392 -3.13 -29.18 -2.16
N PHE A 393 -2.51 -29.47 -3.30
CA PHE A 393 -2.82 -30.68 -4.06
C PHE A 393 -2.33 -31.90 -3.26
N CYS A 394 -3.01 -33.04 -3.43
CA CYS A 394 -2.83 -34.38 -2.80
C CYS A 394 -3.59 -34.60 -1.48
N SER A 395 -4.33 -35.70 -1.26
CA SER A 395 -4.57 -36.89 -2.08
C SER A 395 -5.84 -37.61 -1.60
N LEU A 396 -6.61 -38.12 -2.56
CA LEU A 396 -7.45 -39.30 -2.40
C LEU A 396 -6.56 -40.51 -2.07
N HIS A 397 -6.79 -41.20 -0.96
CA HIS A 397 -6.47 -42.64 -0.85
C HIS A 397 -7.38 -43.32 0.20
N LEU A 398 -8.11 -44.32 -0.32
CA LEU A 398 -9.01 -45.31 0.27
C LEU A 398 -10.20 -44.84 1.12
#